data_AF-A0A2D8XLG2-F1
#
_entry.id   AF-A0A2D8XLG2-F1
#
_cell.length_a   1.000
_cell.length_b   1.000
_cell.length_c   1.000
_cell.angle_alpha   90.00
_cell.angle_beta   90.00
_cell.angle_gamma   90.00
#
_symmetry.space_group_name_H-M   'P 1'
#
loop_
_entity.id
_entity.type
_entity.pdbx_description
1 polymer ?
#
loop_
_entity_poly.entity_id
_entity_poly.type
_entity_poly.pdbx_seq_one_letter_code
_entity_poly.pdbx_strand_id
1 'polypeptide(L)'
;MNAPDVKSLFQSYIDEPDGTFITSANLNTYLDAGYNEFRLRVSEYNNDFYARQVVISLTASDSYDLSSTGGNPVTLIGPAPSVGTANAMIRLNSVRISNANGTERGAIYKAVSGLRGLQANYQSWAMVGTVLMFSESNTQTFQLSYVPVADINWDAAGQYIDSLGPYHDLIALYAYKQYAIRDNAVNQPLQAQLAIRERDFKDYLSSPNHETNQYVNQDWSSYDNV
;
A
#
# COMPACT_ATOMS: atom_id res chain seq x y z
N MET A 1 14.29 1.36 -10.44
CA MET A 1 13.75 0.50 -11.52
C MET A 1 12.33 0.95 -11.82
N ASN A 2 11.97 1.19 -13.08
CA ASN A 2 10.60 1.57 -13.46
C ASN A 2 9.73 0.31 -13.66
N ALA A 3 8.41 0.47 -13.90
CA ALA A 3 7.50 -0.67 -14.03
C ALA A 3 7.85 -1.63 -15.21
N PRO A 4 8.16 -1.14 -16.43
CA PRO A 4 8.63 -2.00 -17.52
C PRO A 4 9.93 -2.74 -17.24
N ASP A 5 10.89 -2.13 -16.53
CA ASP A 5 12.16 -2.77 -16.17
C ASP A 5 11.91 -3.97 -15.24
N VAL A 6 11.01 -3.83 -14.25
CA VAL A 6 10.62 -4.94 -13.35
C VAL A 6 9.93 -6.06 -14.14
N LYS A 7 9.04 -5.71 -15.07
CA LYS A 7 8.37 -6.68 -15.93
C LYS A 7 9.36 -7.46 -16.79
N SER A 8 10.32 -6.76 -17.41
CA SER A 8 11.39 -7.36 -18.21
C SER A 8 12.28 -8.28 -17.36
N LEU A 9 12.62 -7.85 -16.13
CA LEU A 9 13.38 -8.68 -15.19
C LEU A 9 12.62 -9.96 -14.84
N PHE A 10 11.33 -9.86 -14.52
CA PHE A 10 10.50 -11.05 -14.26
C PHE A 10 10.42 -11.97 -15.48
N GLN A 11 10.28 -11.42 -16.69
CA GLN A 11 10.33 -12.20 -17.93
C GLN A 11 11.65 -12.92 -18.13
N SER A 12 12.78 -12.37 -17.64
CA SER A 12 14.08 -13.05 -17.70
C SER A 12 14.22 -14.21 -16.70
N TYR A 13 13.38 -14.25 -15.66
CA TYR A 13 13.40 -15.31 -14.65
C TYR A 13 12.55 -16.52 -15.04
N ILE A 14 11.55 -16.30 -15.89
CA ILE A 14 10.73 -17.37 -16.44
C ILE A 14 11.36 -17.80 -17.77
N ASP A 15 11.51 -19.10 -17.98
CA ASP A 15 12.09 -19.65 -19.22
C ASP A 15 11.06 -19.65 -20.37
N GLU A 16 10.24 -18.60 -20.41
CA GLU A 16 9.08 -18.44 -21.29
C GLU A 16 9.01 -16.99 -21.81
N PRO A 17 9.99 -16.55 -22.62
CA PRO A 17 10.02 -15.19 -23.16
C PRO A 17 8.98 -14.97 -24.26
N ASP A 18 8.39 -16.05 -24.82
CA ASP A 18 7.36 -15.97 -25.83
C ASP A 18 5.95 -15.96 -25.20
N GLY A 19 5.04 -15.19 -25.81
CA GLY A 19 3.67 -15.03 -25.32
C GLY A 19 2.77 -16.26 -25.48
N THR A 20 3.34 -17.42 -25.83
CA THR A 20 2.59 -18.60 -26.26
C THR A 20 2.04 -19.37 -25.06
N PHE A 21 2.79 -19.43 -23.96
CA PHE A 21 2.40 -20.14 -22.72
C PHE A 21 2.05 -19.21 -21.55
N ILE A 22 2.53 -17.96 -21.62
CA ILE A 22 2.22 -16.89 -20.67
C ILE A 22 1.85 -15.62 -21.43
N THR A 23 0.59 -15.20 -21.32
CA THR A 23 0.13 -13.93 -21.89
C THR A 23 0.62 -12.75 -21.05
N SER A 24 0.65 -11.54 -21.64
CA SER A 24 0.95 -10.30 -20.91
C SER A 24 0.00 -10.07 -19.72
N ALA A 25 -1.25 -10.52 -19.81
CA ALA A 25 -2.21 -10.44 -18.70
C ALA A 25 -1.80 -11.35 -17.53
N ASN A 26 -1.30 -12.55 -17.82
CA ASN A 26 -0.78 -13.45 -16.79
C ASN A 26 0.46 -12.85 -16.11
N LEU A 27 1.37 -12.24 -16.88
CA LEU A 27 2.54 -11.55 -16.32
C LEU A 27 2.13 -10.43 -15.36
N ASN A 28 1.20 -9.57 -15.78
CA ASN A 28 0.72 -8.46 -14.96
C ASN A 28 0.06 -9.00 -13.67
N THR A 29 -0.67 -10.11 -13.75
CA THR A 29 -1.26 -10.77 -12.57
C THR A 29 -0.20 -11.23 -11.56
N TYR A 30 0.88 -11.87 -12.02
CA TYR A 30 1.97 -12.29 -11.13
C TYR A 30 2.73 -11.10 -10.54
N LEU A 31 2.94 -10.05 -11.33
CA LEU A 31 3.57 -8.80 -10.87
C LEU A 31 2.70 -8.07 -9.85
N ASP A 32 1.38 -8.02 -10.05
CA ASP A 32 0.43 -7.47 -9.07
C ASP A 32 0.48 -8.24 -7.76
N ALA A 33 0.51 -9.58 -7.82
CA ALA A 33 0.66 -10.41 -6.63
C ALA A 33 2.01 -10.16 -5.94
N GLY A 34 3.10 -10.10 -6.69
CA GLY A 34 4.44 -9.84 -6.17
C GLY A 34 4.57 -8.45 -5.55
N TYR A 35 3.96 -7.43 -6.16
CA TYR A 35 3.96 -6.08 -5.64
C TYR A 35 3.08 -5.96 -4.39
N ASN A 36 1.94 -6.64 -4.34
CA ASN A 36 1.14 -6.71 -3.12
C ASN A 36 1.92 -7.36 -1.95
N GLU A 37 2.68 -8.44 -2.20
CA GLU A 37 3.56 -9.04 -1.19
C GLU A 37 4.65 -8.05 -0.76
N PHE A 38 5.30 -7.35 -1.69
CA PHE A 38 6.28 -6.30 -1.40
C PHE A 38 5.68 -5.19 -0.52
N ARG A 39 4.49 -4.68 -0.86
CA ARG A 39 3.82 -3.62 -0.09
C ARG A 39 3.41 -4.07 1.30
N LEU A 40 3.01 -5.33 1.46
CA LEU A 40 2.74 -5.92 2.78
C LEU A 40 3.99 -5.91 3.64
N ARG A 41 5.15 -6.31 3.09
CA ARG A 41 6.44 -6.29 3.81
C ARG A 41 6.84 -4.89 4.24
N VAL A 42 6.75 -3.90 3.36
CA VAL A 42 7.01 -2.49 3.73
C VAL A 42 6.08 -2.06 4.86
N SER A 43 4.79 -2.40 4.74
CA SER A 43 3.77 -2.03 5.71
C SER A 43 3.99 -2.66 7.09
N GLU A 44 4.66 -3.82 7.19
CA GLU A 44 5.05 -4.42 8.48
C GLU A 44 6.01 -3.52 9.29
N TYR A 45 6.86 -2.73 8.61
CA TYR A 45 7.82 -1.82 9.25
C TYR A 45 7.28 -0.39 9.35
N ASN A 46 6.69 0.11 8.28
CA ASN A 46 6.03 1.42 8.26
C ASN A 46 4.62 1.31 7.66
N ASN A 47 3.63 1.30 8.54
CA ASN A 47 2.22 1.20 8.16
C ASN A 47 1.71 2.39 7.32
N ASP A 48 2.39 3.54 7.39
CA ASP A 48 1.97 4.79 6.76
C ASP A 48 2.69 5.07 5.44
N PHE A 49 3.69 4.28 5.04
CA PHE A 49 4.48 4.50 3.82
C PHE A 49 3.62 4.63 2.56
N TYR A 50 2.61 3.76 2.43
CA TYR A 50 1.65 3.81 1.32
C TYR A 50 0.31 4.46 1.70
N ALA A 51 0.22 5.08 2.88
CA ALA A 51 -1.04 5.65 3.32
C ALA A 51 -1.38 6.93 2.53
N ARG A 52 -2.65 7.05 2.16
CA ARG A 52 -3.26 8.26 1.63
C ARG A 52 -4.21 8.83 2.66
N GLN A 53 -4.40 10.13 2.59
CA GLN A 53 -5.32 10.84 3.46
C GLN A 53 -6.49 11.35 2.65
N VAL A 54 -7.68 11.22 3.22
CA VAL A 54 -8.92 11.71 2.61
C VAL A 54 -9.82 12.28 3.66
N VAL A 55 -10.63 13.26 3.27
CA VAL A 55 -11.55 13.96 4.14
C VAL A 55 -12.96 13.47 3.87
N ILE A 56 -13.68 13.06 4.91
CA ILE A 56 -15.11 12.75 4.90
C ILE A 56 -15.84 13.69 5.85
N SER A 57 -17.12 13.97 5.58
CA SER A 57 -17.95 14.80 6.45
C SER A 57 -19.20 14.04 6.86
N LEU A 58 -19.56 14.12 8.14
CA LEU A 58 -20.80 13.57 8.67
C LEU A 58 -21.81 14.71 8.89
N THR A 59 -23.08 14.43 8.66
CA THR A 59 -24.19 15.38 8.88
C THR A 59 -25.17 14.77 9.87
N ALA A 60 -24.90 14.94 11.17
CA ALA A 60 -25.68 14.36 12.26
C ALA A 60 -25.86 12.83 12.11
N SER A 61 -24.75 12.15 11.77
CA SER A 61 -24.71 10.70 11.58
C SER A 61 -23.64 10.07 12.48
N ASP A 62 -23.87 8.84 12.91
CA ASP A 62 -22.92 7.98 13.61
C ASP A 62 -22.25 6.96 12.68
N SER A 63 -22.49 7.08 11.38
CA SER A 63 -22.03 6.12 10.38
C SER A 63 -21.71 6.76 9.04
N TYR A 64 -20.74 6.17 8.34
CA TYR A 64 -20.31 6.52 7.00
C TYR A 64 -20.23 5.25 6.15
N ASP A 65 -20.99 5.17 5.06
CA ASP A 65 -20.98 4.02 4.17
C ASP A 65 -19.88 4.12 3.10
N LEU A 66 -18.97 3.16 3.11
CA LEU A 66 -17.86 3.03 2.16
C LEU A 66 -18.21 2.19 0.94
N SER A 67 -19.47 1.72 0.81
CA SER A 67 -19.92 0.88 -0.31
C SER A 67 -20.26 1.66 -1.58
N SER A 68 -20.65 2.94 -1.45
CA SER A 68 -21.16 3.69 -2.59
C SER A 68 -20.03 4.20 -3.50
N THR A 69 -20.18 3.96 -4.79
CA THR A 69 -19.18 4.26 -5.82
C THR A 69 -19.32 5.68 -6.41
N GLY A 70 -20.39 6.39 -6.05
CA GLY A 70 -20.69 7.75 -6.51
C GLY A 70 -20.46 8.78 -5.41
N GLY A 71 -19.41 9.59 -5.54
CA GLY A 71 -19.18 10.76 -4.68
C GLY A 71 -18.42 10.49 -3.37
N ASN A 72 -18.15 9.22 -3.02
CA ASN A 72 -17.30 8.88 -1.89
C ASN A 72 -15.82 9.05 -2.26
N PRO A 73 -15.03 9.75 -1.45
CA PRO A 73 -13.62 9.99 -1.74
C PRO A 73 -12.73 8.79 -1.33
N VAL A 74 -13.30 7.79 -0.65
CA VAL A 74 -12.70 6.47 -0.40
C VAL A 74 -13.79 5.39 -0.43
N THR A 75 -13.47 4.25 -1.01
CA THR A 75 -14.37 3.10 -1.09
C THR A 75 -13.68 1.86 -0.54
N LEU A 76 -14.43 0.90 0.00
CA LEU A 76 -13.87 -0.41 0.31
C LEU A 76 -13.70 -1.23 -0.98
N ILE A 77 -12.81 -2.20 -0.93
CA ILE A 77 -12.79 -3.28 -1.93
C ILE A 77 -14.12 -4.03 -1.83
N GLY A 78 -15.02 -3.73 -2.76
CA GLY A 78 -16.33 -4.35 -2.88
C GLY A 78 -16.33 -5.51 -3.88
N PRO A 79 -17.39 -6.33 -3.88
CA PRO A 79 -17.53 -7.48 -4.78
C PRO A 79 -17.71 -7.11 -6.26
N ALA A 80 -17.91 -5.82 -6.60
CA ALA A 80 -18.09 -5.35 -7.96
C ALA A 80 -16.84 -4.59 -8.44
N PRO A 81 -16.13 -5.07 -9.48
CA PRO A 81 -14.89 -4.47 -10.00
C PRO A 81 -15.10 -3.20 -10.84
N SER A 82 -16.18 -2.44 -10.62
CA SER A 82 -16.66 -1.43 -11.58
C SER A 82 -16.17 0.01 -11.33
N VAL A 83 -15.16 0.23 -10.49
CA VAL A 83 -14.61 1.58 -10.24
C VAL A 83 -13.10 1.52 -10.13
N GLY A 84 -12.43 2.58 -10.62
CA GLY A 84 -10.97 2.72 -10.58
C GLY A 84 -10.41 2.35 -9.21
N THR A 85 -9.48 1.39 -9.21
CA THR A 85 -8.81 0.83 -8.03
C THR A 85 -8.04 1.87 -7.23
N ALA A 86 -7.76 3.04 -7.81
CA ALA A 86 -7.01 4.13 -7.20
C ALA A 86 -7.54 4.60 -5.82
N ASN A 87 -8.84 4.47 -5.52
CA ASN A 87 -9.44 4.87 -4.24
C ASN A 87 -9.97 3.69 -3.41
N ALA A 88 -9.78 2.45 -3.89
CA ALA A 88 -10.21 1.27 -3.16
C ALA A 88 -9.26 1.02 -1.98
N MET A 89 -9.81 0.96 -0.77
CA MET A 89 -9.06 0.81 0.47
C MET A 89 -8.86 -0.68 0.81
N ILE A 90 -7.60 -1.08 1.00
CA ILE A 90 -7.24 -2.39 1.58
C ILE A 90 -7.31 -2.33 3.10
N ARG A 91 -6.85 -1.23 3.69
CA ARG A 91 -6.69 -1.08 5.13
C ARG A 91 -6.93 0.37 5.57
N LEU A 92 -7.68 0.55 6.65
CA LEU A 92 -7.83 1.84 7.33
C LEU A 92 -6.85 1.90 8.50
N ASN A 93 -5.93 2.87 8.48
CA ASN A 93 -4.91 3.05 9.53
C ASN A 93 -5.44 3.90 10.68
N SER A 94 -6.08 5.04 10.38
CA SER A 94 -6.56 5.96 11.41
C SER A 94 -7.74 6.82 10.96
N VAL A 95 -8.48 7.29 11.95
CA VAL A 95 -9.60 8.23 11.82
C VAL A 95 -9.37 9.35 12.81
N ARG A 96 -9.30 10.59 12.34
CA ARG A 96 -9.06 11.77 13.18
C ARG A 96 -9.99 12.90 12.79
N ILE A 97 -10.31 13.77 13.75
CA ILE A 97 -11.07 15.00 13.44
C ILE A 97 -10.17 15.94 12.62
N SER A 98 -10.72 16.52 11.55
CA SER A 98 -10.02 17.50 10.72
C SER A 98 -10.94 18.66 10.34
N ASN A 99 -10.35 19.72 9.80
CA ASN A 99 -11.13 20.71 9.07
C ASN A 99 -11.47 20.21 7.66
N ALA A 100 -12.34 20.93 6.95
CA ALA A 100 -12.72 20.64 5.57
C ALA A 100 -11.53 20.55 4.60
N ASN A 101 -10.41 21.22 4.93
CA ASN A 101 -9.20 21.24 4.11
C ASN A 101 -8.18 20.14 4.49
N GLY A 102 -8.55 19.19 5.34
CA GLY A 102 -7.65 18.10 5.76
C GLY A 102 -6.54 18.49 6.74
N THR A 103 -6.46 19.76 7.15
CA THR A 103 -5.59 20.17 8.25
C THR A 103 -6.10 19.55 9.55
N GLU A 104 -5.22 18.80 10.22
CA GLU A 104 -5.53 18.10 11.47
C GLU A 104 -6.08 19.07 12.51
N ARG A 105 -7.21 18.69 13.11
CA ARG A 105 -7.82 19.47 14.18
C ARG A 105 -8.43 18.52 15.20
N GLY A 106 -7.61 17.95 16.06
CA GLY A 106 -8.09 17.35 17.31
C GLY A 106 -7.80 15.86 17.46
N ALA A 107 -8.70 15.19 18.18
CA ALA A 107 -8.49 13.85 18.71
C ALA A 107 -8.46 12.77 17.62
N ILE A 108 -7.56 11.81 17.79
CA ILE A 108 -7.55 10.55 17.05
C ILE A 108 -8.61 9.66 17.66
N TYR A 109 -9.56 9.19 16.84
CA TYR A 109 -10.55 8.25 17.31
C TYR A 109 -9.90 6.87 17.49
N LYS A 110 -10.25 6.21 18.60
CA LYS A 110 -9.74 4.88 18.94
C LYS A 110 -10.44 3.81 18.11
N ALA A 111 -9.66 2.99 17.41
CA ALA A 111 -10.20 1.81 16.74
C ALA A 111 -10.68 0.78 17.77
N VAL A 112 -11.88 0.23 17.59
CA VAL A 112 -12.44 -0.83 18.45
C VAL A 112 -13.00 -1.98 17.63
N SER A 113 -12.96 -3.18 18.19
CA SER A 113 -13.46 -4.40 17.55
C SER A 113 -14.98 -4.52 17.73
N GLY A 114 -15.74 -3.98 16.78
CA GLY A 114 -17.18 -4.15 16.66
C GLY A 114 -18.05 -3.26 17.55
N LEU A 115 -19.37 -3.45 17.45
CA LEU A 115 -20.39 -2.57 18.05
C LEU A 115 -20.32 -2.47 19.58
N ARG A 116 -20.03 -3.59 20.27
CA ARG A 116 -19.87 -3.57 21.73
C ARG A 116 -18.69 -2.70 22.16
N GLY A 117 -17.62 -2.68 21.37
CA GLY A 117 -16.47 -1.81 21.59
C GLY A 117 -16.84 -0.34 21.47
N LEU A 118 -17.67 0.00 20.47
CA LEU A 118 -18.15 1.37 20.26
C LEU A 118 -18.98 1.88 21.45
N GLN A 119 -19.86 1.05 22.00
CA GLN A 119 -20.70 1.42 23.15
C GLN A 119 -19.88 1.64 24.44
N ALA A 120 -18.73 0.96 24.57
CA ALA A 120 -17.89 1.01 25.77
C ALA A 120 -16.82 2.10 25.73
N ASN A 121 -16.56 2.73 24.58
CA ASN A 121 -15.46 3.69 24.41
C ASN A 121 -15.98 4.99 23.77
N TYR A 122 -15.70 6.12 24.42
CA TYR A 122 -15.90 7.44 23.83
C TYR A 122 -14.89 7.71 22.72
N GLN A 123 -15.28 8.50 21.70
CA GLN A 123 -14.45 8.81 20.52
C GLN A 123 -13.80 7.57 19.92
N SER A 124 -14.63 6.58 19.59
CA SER A 124 -14.17 5.34 18.98
C SER A 124 -14.84 5.09 17.63
N TRP A 125 -14.15 4.30 16.80
CA TRP A 125 -14.65 3.88 15.49
C TRP A 125 -14.48 2.38 15.31
N ALA A 126 -15.40 1.77 14.57
CA ALA A 126 -15.33 0.36 14.19
C ALA A 126 -15.80 0.19 12.75
N MET A 127 -15.21 -0.78 12.06
CA MET A 127 -15.70 -1.26 10.77
C MET A 127 -16.75 -2.34 10.98
N VAL A 128 -17.93 -2.16 10.38
CA VAL A 128 -19.02 -3.15 10.37
C VAL A 128 -19.48 -3.34 8.93
N GLY A 129 -19.06 -4.43 8.30
CA GLY A 129 -19.28 -4.65 6.87
C GLY A 129 -18.64 -3.52 6.05
N THR A 130 -19.44 -2.80 5.27
CA THR A 130 -18.98 -1.65 4.49
C THR A 130 -19.10 -0.30 5.20
N VAL A 131 -19.57 -0.29 6.45
CA VAL A 131 -19.90 0.94 7.15
C VAL A 131 -18.85 1.22 8.23
N LEU A 132 -18.29 2.42 8.18
CA LEU A 132 -17.50 2.98 9.27
C LEU A 132 -18.47 3.56 10.30
N MET A 133 -18.52 2.96 11.48
CA MET A 133 -19.40 3.36 12.57
C MET A 133 -18.60 4.08 13.66
N PHE A 134 -19.23 5.06 14.28
CA PHE A 134 -18.70 5.92 15.32
C PHE A 134 -19.45 5.70 16.63
N SER A 135 -18.81 6.01 17.75
CA SER A 135 -19.43 5.87 19.08
C SER A 135 -20.60 6.83 19.32
N GLU A 136 -20.67 7.92 18.54
CA GLU A 136 -21.71 8.95 18.66
C GLU A 136 -22.04 9.58 17.31
N SER A 137 -23.22 10.22 17.24
CA SER A 137 -23.61 11.02 16.08
C SER A 137 -22.78 12.29 16.02
N ASN A 138 -22.22 12.56 14.84
CA ASN A 138 -21.28 13.64 14.61
C ASN A 138 -21.72 14.51 13.42
N THR A 139 -21.41 15.81 13.51
CA THR A 139 -21.52 16.78 12.40
C THR A 139 -20.14 17.26 11.93
N GLN A 140 -19.08 16.56 12.37
CA GLN A 140 -17.71 16.95 12.15
C GLN A 140 -17.16 16.37 10.85
N THR A 141 -16.04 16.95 10.43
CA THR A 141 -15.23 16.43 9.34
C THR A 141 -14.13 15.53 9.92
N PHE A 142 -13.90 14.40 9.26
CA PHE A 142 -12.88 13.43 9.63
C PHE A 142 -11.87 13.27 8.51
N GLN A 143 -10.60 13.15 8.88
CA GLN A 143 -9.56 12.68 7.99
C GLN A 143 -9.32 11.20 8.24
N LEU A 144 -9.44 10.41 7.18
CA LEU A 144 -9.13 8.99 7.16
C LEU A 144 -7.73 8.82 6.57
N SER A 145 -6.87 8.08 7.27
CA SER A 145 -5.59 7.60 6.75
C SER A 145 -5.74 6.15 6.33
N TYR A 146 -5.54 5.82 5.06
CA TYR A 146 -5.79 4.49 4.54
C TYR A 146 -4.78 4.05 3.48
N VAL A 147 -4.58 2.74 3.35
CA VAL A 147 -3.73 2.15 2.30
C VAL A 147 -4.61 1.76 1.11
N PRO A 148 -4.40 2.36 -0.09
CA PRO A 148 -5.16 2.02 -1.28
C PRO A 148 -4.65 0.71 -1.91
N VAL A 149 -5.48 0.12 -2.78
CA VAL A 149 -5.08 -0.92 -3.72
C VAL A 149 -3.98 -0.38 -4.64
N ALA A 150 -3.03 -1.23 -4.99
CA ALA A 150 -1.99 -0.88 -5.94
C ALA A 150 -2.64 -0.75 -7.33
N ASP A 151 -2.33 0.33 -8.03
CA ASP A 151 -2.77 0.56 -9.41
C ASP A 151 -1.53 0.89 -10.25
N ILE A 152 -0.81 -0.15 -10.64
CA ILE A 152 0.43 -0.04 -11.43
C ILE A 152 0.15 -0.54 -12.84
N ASN A 153 0.48 0.29 -13.84
CA ASN A 153 0.51 -0.17 -15.21
C ASN A 153 1.93 -0.65 -15.55
N TRP A 154 2.11 -1.97 -15.54
CA TRP A 154 3.40 -2.62 -15.82
C TRP A 154 3.93 -2.39 -17.24
N ASP A 155 3.08 -1.88 -18.15
CA ASP A 155 3.43 -1.60 -19.54
C ASP A 155 3.71 -0.10 -19.78
N ALA A 156 3.44 0.77 -18.80
CA ALA A 156 3.61 2.22 -18.96
C ALA A 156 5.08 2.65 -18.81
N ALA A 157 5.70 3.06 -19.92
CA ALA A 157 7.02 3.67 -19.92
C ALA A 157 7.08 4.92 -19.02
N GLY A 158 8.09 5.00 -18.17
CA GLY A 158 8.32 6.15 -17.28
C GLY A 158 7.46 6.18 -16.01
N GLN A 159 6.59 5.18 -15.77
CA GLN A 159 5.91 5.04 -14.49
C GLN A 159 6.88 4.49 -13.44
N TYR A 160 7.21 5.33 -12.45
CA TYR A 160 7.86 4.88 -11.22
C TYR A 160 6.85 4.15 -10.33
N ILE A 161 7.29 3.07 -9.68
CA ILE A 161 6.44 2.25 -8.80
C ILE A 161 6.30 2.97 -7.45
N ASP A 162 7.41 3.16 -6.76
CA ASP A 162 7.53 3.96 -5.54
C ASP A 162 9.01 4.42 -5.33
N SER A 163 9.32 4.95 -4.13
CA SER A 163 10.67 5.45 -3.78
C SER A 163 11.67 4.37 -3.37
N LEU A 164 11.25 3.11 -3.20
CA LEU A 164 12.12 1.96 -2.86
C LEU A 164 12.77 1.34 -4.11
N GLY A 165 13.12 2.20 -5.07
CA GLY A 165 13.73 1.85 -6.35
C GLY A 165 14.87 0.81 -6.30
N PRO A 166 15.78 0.84 -5.30
CA PRO A 166 16.85 -0.15 -5.15
C PRO A 166 16.38 -1.57 -4.77
N TYR A 167 15.13 -1.75 -4.38
CA TYR A 167 14.55 -3.02 -3.93
C TYR A 167 13.40 -3.52 -4.82
N HIS A 168 13.11 -2.83 -5.91
CA HIS A 168 12.05 -3.25 -6.86
C HIS A 168 12.34 -4.58 -7.55
N ASP A 169 13.59 -5.07 -7.53
CA ASP A 169 13.93 -6.43 -7.96
C ASP A 169 13.22 -7.50 -7.12
N LEU A 170 12.93 -7.22 -5.83
CA LEU A 170 12.12 -8.11 -4.99
C LEU A 170 10.72 -8.34 -5.56
N ILE A 171 10.13 -7.34 -6.24
CA ILE A 171 8.80 -7.49 -6.86
C ILE A 171 8.84 -8.60 -7.92
N ALA A 172 9.89 -8.62 -8.76
CA ALA A 172 10.08 -9.66 -9.76
C ALA A 172 10.34 -11.04 -9.13
N LEU A 173 11.09 -11.09 -8.02
CA LEU A 173 11.37 -12.33 -7.30
C LEU A 173 10.10 -12.89 -6.60
N TYR A 174 9.26 -12.04 -6.02
CA TYR A 174 7.95 -12.43 -5.48
C TYR A 174 7.00 -12.90 -6.58
N ALA A 175 6.98 -12.22 -7.73
CA ALA A 175 6.21 -12.66 -8.89
C ALA A 175 6.67 -14.04 -9.38
N TYR A 176 7.99 -14.27 -9.45
CA TYR A 176 8.57 -15.57 -9.79
C TYR A 176 8.14 -16.68 -8.82
N LYS A 177 8.11 -16.41 -7.51
CA LYS A 177 7.62 -17.36 -6.51
C LYS A 177 6.18 -17.81 -6.81
N GLN A 178 5.31 -16.90 -7.28
CA GLN A 178 3.93 -17.25 -7.67
C GLN A 178 3.89 -18.09 -8.96
N TYR A 179 4.71 -17.73 -9.95
CA TYR A 179 4.84 -18.53 -11.18
C TYR A 179 5.37 -19.94 -10.91
N ALA A 180 6.41 -20.09 -10.06
CA ALA A 180 7.02 -21.37 -9.74
C ALA A 180 6.03 -22.37 -9.09
N ILE A 181 4.99 -21.87 -8.41
CA ILE A 181 3.91 -22.73 -7.88
C ILE A 181 3.08 -23.32 -9.03
N ARG A 182 2.78 -22.55 -10.07
CA ARG A 182 2.05 -23.04 -11.25
C ARG A 182 2.88 -24.08 -12.01
N ASP A 183 4.14 -23.76 -12.27
CA ASP A 183 5.02 -24.59 -13.10
C ASP A 183 5.56 -25.81 -12.35
N ASN A 184 5.46 -25.80 -11.01
CA ASN A 184 6.03 -26.81 -10.12
C ASN A 184 7.54 -27.04 -10.33
N ALA A 185 8.22 -26.01 -10.84
CA ALA A 185 9.66 -25.98 -11.09
C ALA A 185 10.28 -24.85 -10.25
N VAL A 186 11.15 -25.24 -9.31
CA VAL A 186 11.78 -24.30 -8.38
C VAL A 186 13.23 -24.08 -8.78
N ASN A 187 13.56 -22.84 -9.17
CA ASN A 187 14.95 -22.41 -9.36
C ASN A 187 15.57 -22.06 -8.00
N GLN A 188 16.40 -22.97 -7.47
CA GLN A 188 17.06 -22.82 -6.16
C GLN A 188 17.93 -21.55 -6.06
N PRO A 189 18.75 -21.19 -7.08
CA PRO A 189 19.45 -19.90 -7.11
C PRO A 189 18.56 -18.67 -6.90
N LEU A 190 17.40 -18.60 -7.56
CA LEU A 190 16.48 -17.46 -7.41
C LEU A 190 15.86 -17.39 -6.00
N GLN A 191 15.56 -18.55 -5.40
CA GLN A 191 15.08 -18.60 -4.01
C GLN A 191 16.16 -18.14 -3.00
N ALA A 192 17.41 -18.53 -3.23
CA ALA A 192 18.53 -18.05 -2.41
C ALA A 192 18.73 -16.54 -2.55
N GLN A 193 18.62 -16.01 -3.78
CA GLN A 193 18.69 -14.56 -4.03
C GLN A 193 17.54 -13.83 -3.34
N LEU A 194 16.30 -14.34 -3.43
CA LEU A 194 15.14 -13.79 -2.72
C LEU A 194 15.43 -13.70 -1.21
N ALA A 195 15.89 -14.78 -0.59
CA ALA A 195 16.18 -14.78 0.85
C ALA A 195 17.26 -13.77 1.26
N ILE A 196 18.31 -13.62 0.46
CA ILE A 196 19.38 -12.63 0.71
C ILE A 196 18.82 -11.21 0.58
N ARG A 197 18.10 -10.93 -0.51
CA ARG A 197 17.55 -9.60 -0.78
C ARG A 197 16.46 -9.21 0.22
N GLU A 198 15.64 -10.16 0.66
CA GLU A 198 14.65 -9.95 1.73
C GLU A 198 15.31 -9.55 3.05
N ARG A 199 16.42 -10.21 3.41
CA ARG A 199 17.18 -9.86 4.61
C ARG A 199 17.75 -8.45 4.49
N ASP A 200 18.42 -8.13 3.39
CA ASP A 200 19.01 -6.81 3.18
C ASP A 200 17.92 -5.71 3.18
N PHE A 201 16.76 -6.01 2.60
CA PHE A 201 15.60 -5.13 2.60
C PHE A 201 15.02 -4.90 4.00
N LYS A 202 14.91 -5.97 4.78
CA LYS A 202 14.50 -5.88 6.19
C LYS A 202 15.46 -5.01 7.00
N ASP A 203 16.76 -5.22 6.83
CA ASP A 203 17.78 -4.44 7.52
C ASP A 203 17.67 -2.96 7.14
N TYR A 204 17.45 -2.67 5.86
CA TYR A 204 17.21 -1.31 5.37
C TYR A 204 15.96 -0.66 5.98
N LEU A 205 14.81 -1.34 5.96
CA LEU A 205 13.56 -0.80 6.52
C LEU A 205 13.62 -0.62 8.05
N SER A 206 14.42 -1.44 8.74
CA SER A 206 14.63 -1.32 10.18
C SER A 206 15.55 -0.16 10.57
N SER A 207 16.25 0.44 9.61
CA SER A 207 17.19 1.53 9.88
C SER A 207 16.46 2.82 10.30
N PRO A 208 16.88 3.51 11.37
CA PRO A 208 16.18 4.68 11.91
C PRO A 208 16.03 5.87 10.95
N ASN A 209 16.83 5.95 9.88
CA ASN A 209 16.92 7.14 9.02
C ASN A 209 16.63 6.83 7.53
N HIS A 210 15.98 5.71 7.23
CA HIS A 210 15.79 5.31 5.83
C HIS A 210 14.90 6.28 5.04
N GLU A 211 14.06 7.10 5.67
CA GLU A 211 13.20 8.09 5.00
C GLU A 211 13.84 9.48 4.86
N THR A 212 14.64 9.90 5.84
CA THR A 212 15.17 11.27 5.94
C THR A 212 16.50 11.47 5.21
N ASN A 213 17.32 10.41 5.08
CA ASN A 213 18.66 10.49 4.48
C ASN A 213 18.71 10.15 2.98
N GLN A 214 17.58 9.88 2.32
CA GLN A 214 17.61 9.50 0.88
C GLN A 214 17.95 10.66 -0.04
N TYR A 215 17.58 11.89 0.35
CA TYR A 215 17.69 13.08 -0.50
C TYR A 215 18.67 14.14 0.03
N VAL A 216 19.04 14.03 1.32
CA VAL A 216 19.95 14.97 1.97
C VAL A 216 21.12 14.17 2.52
N ASN A 217 22.29 14.35 1.90
CA ASN A 217 23.54 13.85 2.43
C ASN A 217 24.33 15.06 2.95
N GLN A 218 24.62 15.08 4.25
CA GLN A 218 25.46 16.12 4.81
C GLN A 218 26.91 15.76 4.47
N ASP A 219 27.43 16.38 3.42
CA ASP A 219 28.86 16.30 3.10
C ASP A 219 29.62 17.18 4.10
N TRP A 220 30.47 16.56 4.92
CA TRP A 220 31.32 17.25 5.89
C TRP A 220 32.59 17.81 5.22
N SER A 221 32.52 18.19 3.94
CA SER A 221 33.65 18.67 3.15
C SER A 221 33.87 20.19 3.17
N SER A 222 33.26 20.93 4.11
CA SER A 222 33.65 22.31 4.38
C SER A 222 34.26 22.41 5.77
N TYR A 223 35.57 22.26 5.83
CA TYR A 223 36.34 22.98 6.85
C TYR A 223 36.09 24.47 6.60
N ASP A 224 35.28 25.09 7.45
CA ASP A 224 35.33 26.53 7.65
C ASP A 224 36.73 26.84 8.16
N ASN A 225 37.55 27.42 7.27
CA ASN A 225 38.74 28.15 7.69
C ASN A 225 38.26 29.39 8.46
N VAL A 226 38.27 29.30 9.79
CA VAL A 226 38.27 30.47 10.69
C VAL A 226 39.70 30.72 11.14
#